data_AF-S9P9X7-F1
#
_entry.id   AF-S9P9X7-F1
#
_cell.length_a   1.000
_cell.length_b   1.000
_cell.length_c   1.000
_cell.angle_alpha   90.00
_cell.angle_beta   90.00
_cell.angle_gamma   90.00
#
_symmetry.space_group_name_H-M   'P 1'
#
loop_
_entity.id
_entity.type
_entity.pdbx_description
1 polymer ?
#
loop_
_entity_poly.entity_id
_entity_poly.type
_entity_poly.pdbx_seq_one_letter_code
_entity_poly.pdbx_strand_id
1 'polypeptide(L)'
;MARRKQADETTLRVRNLIALDAAGLMRRLEARRGEMFVLFSRLRSREPMLQTLATRYTSATFQELVHLPVREQSVVDHFYECLDTMRWYFTYTEDMPSTAQQTFTTLHRRLEEAHRKLVATLGPPASPDGVTVVEGEVLRREDKALP
;
A
#
# COMPACT_ATOMS: atom_id res chain seq x y z
N MET A 1 31.59 12.15 -9.05
CA MET A 1 30.28 11.98 -9.74
C MET A 1 29.73 10.55 -9.63
N ALA A 2 30.54 9.50 -9.81
CA ALA A 2 30.08 8.10 -9.73
C ALA A 2 29.38 7.71 -8.40
N ARG A 3 29.93 8.10 -7.24
CA ARG A 3 29.31 7.82 -5.92
C ARG A 3 27.93 8.47 -5.73
N ARG A 4 27.73 9.68 -6.26
CA ARG A 4 26.43 10.39 -6.19
C ARG A 4 25.39 9.68 -7.05
N LYS A 5 25.75 9.31 -8.28
CA LYS A 5 24.90 8.51 -9.19
C LYS A 5 24.50 7.17 -8.57
N GLN A 6 25.43 6.49 -7.89
CA GLN A 6 25.15 5.23 -7.20
C GLN A 6 24.20 5.41 -6.01
N ALA A 7 24.37 6.48 -5.23
CA ALA A 7 23.46 6.80 -4.12
C ALA A 7 22.05 7.09 -4.64
N ASP A 8 21.92 7.89 -5.70
CA ASP A 8 20.64 8.20 -6.33
C ASP A 8 19.94 6.94 -6.87
N GLU A 9 20.69 6.04 -7.50
CA GLU A 9 20.16 4.75 -7.97
C GLU A 9 19.70 3.85 -6.81
N THR A 10 20.44 3.85 -5.70
CA THR A 10 20.09 3.09 -4.50
C THR A 10 18.78 3.62 -3.90
N THR A 11 18.65 4.94 -3.76
CA THR A 11 17.42 5.59 -3.29
C THR A 11 16.23 5.24 -4.18
N LEU A 12 16.39 5.27 -5.52
CA LEU A 12 15.32 4.91 -6.46
C LEU A 12 14.88 3.45 -6.31
N ARG A 13 15.83 2.52 -6.13
CA ARG A 13 15.52 1.10 -5.91
C ARG A 13 14.75 0.90 -4.60
N VAL A 14 15.17 1.56 -3.51
CA VAL A 14 14.49 1.50 -2.21
C VAL A 14 13.06 2.04 -2.31
N ARG A 15 12.86 3.21 -2.95
CA ARG A 15 11.51 3.76 -3.21
C ARG A 15 10.62 2.75 -3.92
N ASN A 16 11.15 2.11 -4.97
CA ASN A 16 10.40 1.14 -5.76
C ASN A 16 10.01 -0.10 -4.93
N LEU A 17 10.94 -0.63 -4.12
CA LEU A 17 10.65 -1.81 -3.27
C LEU A 17 9.53 -1.52 -2.26
N ILE A 18 9.57 -0.35 -1.61
CA ILE A 18 8.54 0.08 -0.67
C ILE A 18 7.21 0.27 -1.39
N ALA A 19 7.21 0.94 -2.55
CA ALA A 19 6.00 1.14 -3.35
C ALA A 19 5.39 -0.19 -3.81
N LEU A 20 6.23 -1.19 -4.16
CA LEU A 20 5.77 -2.53 -4.55
C LEU A 20 5.12 -3.29 -3.40
N ASP A 21 5.73 -3.24 -2.20
CA ASP A 21 5.17 -3.89 -1.01
C ASP A 21 3.83 -3.26 -0.62
N ALA A 22 3.80 -1.92 -0.52
CA ALA A 22 2.60 -1.17 -0.16
C ALA A 22 1.47 -1.43 -1.18
N ALA A 23 1.74 -1.31 -2.48
CA ALA A 23 0.75 -1.59 -3.51
C ALA A 23 0.29 -3.06 -3.51
N GLY A 24 1.20 -4.00 -3.29
CA GLY A 24 0.88 -5.42 -3.17
C GLY A 24 -0.01 -5.71 -1.96
N LEU A 25 0.22 -5.04 -0.84
CA LEU A 25 -0.59 -5.14 0.37
C LEU A 25 -2.00 -4.59 0.13
N MET A 26 -2.11 -3.39 -0.45
CA MET A 26 -3.41 -2.78 -0.77
C MET A 26 -4.23 -3.65 -1.73
N ARG A 27 -3.61 -4.22 -2.77
CA ARG A 27 -4.28 -5.17 -3.68
C ARG A 27 -4.79 -6.42 -2.97
N ARG A 28 -4.01 -7.00 -2.05
CA ARG A 28 -4.44 -8.17 -1.27
C ARG A 28 -5.61 -7.84 -0.35
N LEU A 29 -5.55 -6.70 0.33
CA LEU A 29 -6.63 -6.25 1.21
C LEU A 29 -7.93 -6.07 0.44
N GLU A 30 -7.87 -5.43 -0.73
CA GLU A 30 -9.06 -5.23 -1.54
C GLU A 30 -9.63 -6.56 -2.04
N ALA A 31 -8.80 -7.44 -2.58
CA ALA A 31 -9.24 -8.73 -3.10
C ALA A 31 -9.84 -9.66 -2.03
N ARG A 32 -9.40 -9.55 -0.77
CA ARG A 32 -9.78 -10.49 0.30
C ARG A 32 -10.73 -9.90 1.35
N ARG A 33 -11.06 -8.61 1.27
CA ARG A 33 -11.85 -7.89 2.28
C ARG A 33 -13.14 -8.63 2.65
N GLY A 34 -13.91 -9.08 1.66
CA GLY A 34 -15.17 -9.79 1.89
C GLY A 34 -14.97 -11.14 2.56
N GLU A 35 -14.00 -11.93 2.09
CA GLU A 35 -13.76 -13.29 2.59
C GLU A 35 -13.15 -13.33 4.00
N MET A 36 -12.32 -12.35 4.37
CA MET A 36 -11.65 -12.29 5.68
C MET A 36 -12.63 -12.42 6.85
N PHE A 37 -13.75 -11.69 6.82
CA PHE A 37 -14.73 -11.69 7.90
C PHE A 37 -15.66 -12.91 7.86
N VAL A 38 -15.94 -13.44 6.66
CA VAL A 38 -16.67 -14.71 6.52
C VAL A 38 -15.86 -15.84 7.15
N LEU A 39 -14.56 -15.92 6.86
CA LEU A 39 -13.66 -16.93 7.43
C LEU A 39 -13.52 -16.73 8.94
N PHE A 40 -13.41 -15.50 9.44
CA PHE A 40 -13.35 -15.25 10.88
C PHE A 40 -14.61 -15.68 11.60
N SER A 41 -15.79 -15.38 11.05
CA SER A 41 -17.05 -15.80 11.63
C SER A 41 -17.17 -17.33 11.70
N ARG A 42 -16.77 -18.02 10.62
CA ARG A 42 -16.88 -19.48 10.50
C ARG A 42 -15.83 -20.24 11.30
N LEU A 43 -14.57 -19.81 11.23
CA LEU A 43 -13.42 -20.53 11.80
C LEU A 43 -13.01 -20.01 13.18
N ARG A 44 -13.55 -18.85 13.59
CA ARG A 44 -13.12 -18.12 14.80
C ARG A 44 -11.62 -17.85 14.85
N SER A 45 -11.01 -17.77 13.67
CA SER A 45 -9.57 -17.55 13.50
C SER A 45 -9.31 -16.17 12.88
N ARG A 46 -8.32 -15.46 13.43
CA ARG A 46 -7.85 -14.17 12.93
C ARG A 46 -6.72 -14.30 11.91
N GLU A 47 -6.22 -15.53 11.71
CA GLU A 47 -5.16 -15.89 10.77
C GLU A 47 -5.38 -15.32 9.36
N PRO A 48 -6.58 -15.41 8.74
CA PRO A 48 -6.79 -14.89 7.37
C PRO A 48 -6.54 -13.39 7.26
N MET A 49 -6.80 -12.63 8.33
CA MET A 49 -6.55 -11.19 8.36
C MET A 49 -5.07 -10.88 8.52
N LEU A 50 -4.42 -11.54 9.47
CA LEU A 50 -3.00 -11.35 9.74
C LEU A 50 -2.14 -11.73 8.53
N GLN A 51 -2.48 -12.81 7.83
CA GLN A 51 -1.83 -13.21 6.59
C GLN A 51 -2.06 -12.21 5.45
N THR A 52 -3.25 -11.60 5.37
CA THR A 52 -3.53 -10.58 4.36
C THR A 52 -2.74 -9.30 4.61
N LEU A 53 -2.55 -8.94 5.89
CA LEU A 53 -1.77 -7.79 6.37
C LEU A 53 -0.26 -8.06 6.46
N ALA A 54 0.22 -9.23 6.05
CA ALA A 54 1.63 -9.56 6.03
C ALA A 54 2.38 -8.69 5.00
N THR A 55 3.48 -8.07 5.41
CA THR A 55 4.43 -7.40 4.50
C THR A 55 5.41 -8.44 3.95
N ARG A 56 5.90 -8.25 2.71
CA ARG A 56 6.86 -9.17 2.10
C ARG A 56 8.31 -8.89 2.53
N TYR A 57 8.58 -7.69 3.06
CA TYR A 57 9.94 -7.21 3.34
C TYR A 57 10.14 -6.79 4.81
N THR A 58 9.51 -7.49 5.74
CA THR A 58 9.39 -7.09 7.17
C THR A 58 10.72 -6.71 7.84
N SER A 59 11.82 -7.38 7.52
CA SER A 59 13.16 -7.09 8.05
C SER A 59 14.03 -6.23 7.14
N ALA A 60 13.78 -6.24 5.83
CA ALA A 60 14.59 -5.52 4.84
C ALA A 60 14.25 -4.03 4.80
N THR A 61 12.97 -3.67 5.02
CA THR A 61 12.53 -2.26 4.90
C THR A 61 13.30 -1.33 5.84
N PHE A 62 13.54 -1.70 7.11
CA PHE A 62 14.18 -0.80 8.09
C PHE A 62 15.64 -0.46 7.74
N GLN A 63 16.45 -1.43 7.33
CA GLN A 63 17.85 -1.18 6.95
C GLN A 63 17.95 -0.31 5.69
N GLU A 64 16.96 -0.41 4.81
CA GLU A 64 16.91 0.32 3.55
C GLU A 64 16.45 1.79 3.72
N LEU A 65 15.69 2.13 4.77
CA LEU A 65 15.18 3.49 5.01
C LEU A 65 16.28 4.55 5.11
N VAL A 66 17.49 4.18 5.53
CA VAL A 66 18.63 5.10 5.64
C VAL A 66 18.99 5.76 4.31
N HIS A 67 18.65 5.13 3.18
CA HIS A 67 18.90 5.64 1.84
C HIS A 67 17.84 6.64 1.35
N LEU A 68 16.74 6.80 2.09
CA LEU A 68 15.69 7.77 1.78
C LEU A 68 15.99 9.13 2.43
N PRO A 69 15.63 10.26 1.80
CA PRO A 69 15.51 11.54 2.47
C PRO A 69 14.58 11.49 3.68
N VAL A 70 14.83 12.31 4.70
CA VAL A 70 14.07 12.34 5.97
C VAL A 70 12.55 12.49 5.74
N ARG A 71 12.15 13.33 4.79
CA ARG A 71 10.72 13.51 4.44
C ARG A 71 10.08 12.20 3.96
N GLU A 72 10.82 11.41 3.18
CA GLU A 72 10.34 10.14 2.65
C GLU A 72 10.31 9.07 3.74
N GLN A 73 11.32 9.04 4.61
CA GLN A 73 11.34 8.17 5.78
C GLN A 73 10.08 8.38 6.64
N SER A 74 9.72 9.63 6.95
CA SER A 74 8.54 9.95 7.75
C SER A 74 7.22 9.49 7.12
N VAL A 75 7.09 9.60 5.80
CA VAL A 75 5.87 9.15 5.09
C VAL A 75 5.80 7.62 5.06
N VAL A 76 6.94 6.95 4.90
CA VAL A 76 7.03 5.48 4.94
C VAL A 76 6.70 4.95 6.33
N ASP A 77 7.30 5.55 7.36
CA ASP A 77 7.05 5.22 8.76
C ASP A 77 5.55 5.33 9.10
N HIS A 78 4.92 6.46 8.77
CA HIS A 78 3.49 6.67 9.00
C HIS A 78 2.59 5.62 8.32
N PHE A 79 2.93 5.18 7.10
CA PHE A 79 2.19 4.10 6.43
C PHE A 79 2.32 2.79 7.20
N TYR A 80 3.52 2.42 7.61
CA TYR A 80 3.75 1.18 8.36
C TYR A 80 3.21 1.24 9.80
N GLU A 81 3.15 2.40 10.43
CA GLU A 81 2.43 2.60 11.71
C GLU A 81 0.93 2.34 11.57
N CYS A 82 0.29 2.83 10.49
CA CYS A 82 -1.12 2.55 10.22
C CYS A 82 -1.36 1.05 10.03
N LEU A 83 -0.45 0.39 9.32
CA LEU A 83 -0.50 -1.05 9.11
C LEU A 83 -0.31 -1.82 10.42
N ASP A 84 0.67 -1.42 11.23
CA ASP A 84 0.95 -2.05 12.51
C ASP A 84 -0.22 -1.90 13.48
N THR A 85 -0.83 -0.72 13.54
CA THR A 85 -2.07 -0.48 14.30
C THR A 85 -3.17 -1.47 13.91
N MET A 86 -3.33 -1.71 12.60
CA MET A 86 -4.32 -2.66 12.08
C MET A 86 -3.99 -4.11 12.45
N ARG A 87 -2.72 -4.50 12.33
CA ARG A 87 -2.24 -5.84 12.71
C ARG A 87 -2.39 -6.07 14.21
N TRP A 88 -2.02 -5.10 15.03
CA TRP A 88 -2.16 -5.14 16.47
C TRP A 88 -3.60 -5.36 16.88
N TYR A 89 -4.53 -4.58 16.32
CA TYR A 89 -5.95 -4.74 16.56
C TYR A 89 -6.42 -6.18 16.28
N PHE A 90 -6.13 -6.73 15.11
CA PHE A 90 -6.53 -8.11 14.77
C PHE A 90 -5.76 -9.20 15.51
N THR A 91 -4.63 -8.87 16.15
CA THR A 91 -3.91 -9.86 16.96
C THR A 91 -4.60 -10.05 18.31
N TYR A 92 -5.03 -8.95 18.93
CA TYR A 92 -5.43 -8.96 20.34
C TYR A 92 -6.90 -8.63 20.61
N THR A 93 -7.67 -8.17 19.61
CA THR A 93 -9.07 -7.84 19.84
C THR A 93 -9.91 -9.07 20.17
N GLU A 94 -10.83 -8.93 21.12
CA GLU A 94 -11.88 -9.91 21.44
C GLU A 94 -13.18 -9.64 20.68
N ASP A 95 -13.18 -8.63 19.80
CA ASP A 95 -14.36 -8.20 19.07
C ASP A 95 -14.96 -9.31 18.19
N MET A 96 -16.29 -9.33 18.17
CA MET A 96 -17.06 -10.18 17.27
C MET A 96 -16.87 -9.74 15.81
N PRO A 97 -17.08 -10.64 14.82
CA PRO A 97 -16.80 -10.35 13.42
C PRO A 97 -17.44 -9.06 12.88
N SER A 98 -18.66 -8.72 13.30
CA SER A 98 -19.35 -7.49 12.90
C SER A 98 -18.63 -6.23 13.39
N THR A 99 -18.26 -6.17 14.67
CA THR A 99 -17.50 -5.06 15.25
C THR A 99 -16.10 -4.98 14.64
N ALA A 100 -15.44 -6.12 14.46
CA ALA A 100 -14.14 -6.21 13.81
C ALA A 100 -14.17 -5.65 12.37
N GLN A 101 -15.24 -5.90 11.63
CA GLN A 101 -15.43 -5.38 10.27
C GLN A 101 -15.68 -3.85 10.24
N GLN A 102 -16.37 -3.31 11.24
CA GLN A 102 -16.56 -1.85 11.37
C GLN A 102 -15.23 -1.16 11.68
N THR A 103 -14.46 -1.70 12.64
CA THR A 103 -13.13 -1.18 12.97
C THR A 103 -12.17 -1.33 11.79
N PHE A 104 -12.22 -2.47 11.08
CA PHE A 104 -11.48 -2.66 9.83
C PHE A 104 -11.73 -1.53 8.86
N THR A 105 -12.99 -1.17 8.60
CA THR A 105 -13.34 -0.14 7.64
C THR A 105 -12.71 1.20 8.00
N THR A 106 -12.70 1.52 9.30
CA THR A 106 -12.08 2.76 9.81
C THR A 106 -10.55 2.74 9.64
N LEU A 107 -9.89 1.65 10.04
CA LEU A 107 -8.44 1.51 9.96
C LEU A 107 -7.97 1.41 8.50
N HIS A 108 -8.74 0.73 7.65
CA HIS A 108 -8.45 0.59 6.23
C HIS A 108 -8.46 1.94 5.52
N ARG A 109 -9.44 2.80 5.82
CA ARG A 109 -9.49 4.15 5.26
C ARG A 109 -8.25 4.99 5.63
N ARG A 110 -7.79 4.88 6.89
CA ARG A 110 -6.56 5.55 7.33
C ARG A 110 -5.34 5.01 6.60
N LEU A 111 -5.26 3.69 6.42
CA LEU A 111 -4.19 3.05 5.65
C LEU A 111 -4.21 3.47 4.17
N GLU A 112 -5.39 3.57 3.54
CA GLU A 112 -5.55 4.09 2.17
C GLU A 112 -5.09 5.55 2.05
N GLU A 113 -5.41 6.40 3.02
CA GLU A 113 -4.91 7.78 3.08
C GLU A 113 -3.39 7.84 3.20
N ALA A 114 -2.80 7.02 4.09
CA ALA A 114 -1.35 6.92 4.23
C ALA A 114 -0.70 6.38 2.94
N HIS A 115 -1.29 5.37 2.31
CA HIS A 115 -0.84 4.82 1.03
C HIS A 115 -0.83 5.87 -0.09
N ARG A 116 -1.89 6.68 -0.19
CA ARG A 116 -1.96 7.78 -1.17
C ARG A 116 -0.83 8.79 -0.96
N LYS A 117 -0.54 9.17 0.29
CA LYS A 117 0.57 10.07 0.62
C LYS A 117 1.92 9.43 0.28
N LEU A 118 2.08 8.13 0.54
CA LEU A 118 3.27 7.36 0.21
C LEU A 118 3.53 7.35 -1.30
N VAL A 119 2.53 6.99 -2.10
CA VAL A 119 2.64 6.99 -3.57
C VAL A 119 2.90 8.39 -4.12
N ALA A 120 2.24 9.42 -3.58
CA ALA A 120 2.48 10.81 -4.00
C ALA A 120 3.90 11.30 -3.66
N THR A 121 4.55 10.70 -2.66
CA THR A 121 5.88 11.11 -2.19
C THR A 121 7.00 10.30 -2.86
N LEU A 122 6.84 8.98 -2.98
CA LEU A 122 7.87 8.09 -3.52
C LEU A 122 7.72 7.81 -5.02
N GLY A 123 6.53 8.06 -5.56
CA GLY A 123 6.10 7.60 -6.88
C GLY A 123 5.36 6.26 -6.83
N PRO A 124 4.61 5.92 -7.89
CA PRO A 124 4.01 4.59 -8.02
C PRO A 124 5.10 3.52 -8.22
N PRO A 125 4.82 2.25 -7.87
CA PRO A 125 5.73 1.16 -8.17
C PRO A 125 5.96 1.06 -9.68
N ALA A 126 7.18 0.71 -10.08
CA ALA A 126 7.50 0.44 -11.47
C ALA A 126 6.64 -0.72 -11.99
N SER A 127 6.04 -0.54 -13.17
CA SER A 127 5.34 -1.63 -13.85
C SER A 127 6.37 -2.68 -14.30
N PRO A 128 6.09 -3.99 -14.16
CA PRO A 128 6.93 -5.04 -14.73
C PRO A 128 7.10 -4.90 -16.25
N ASP A 129 6.15 -4.25 -16.93
CA ASP A 129 6.18 -4.01 -18.37
C ASP A 129 6.96 -2.74 -18.78
N GLY A 130 7.52 -2.00 -17.81
CA GLY A 130 8.14 -0.69 -18.02
C GLY A 130 7.14 0.48 -18.04
N VAL A 131 7.63 1.70 -18.22
CA VAL A 131 6.80 2.92 -18.22
C VAL A 131 5.95 2.97 -19.49
N THR A 132 4.69 2.55 -19.41
CA THR A 132 3.70 2.84 -20.45
C THR A 132 3.10 4.22 -20.19
N VAL A 133 3.70 5.27 -20.75
CA VAL A 133 3.03 6.58 -20.84
C VAL A 133 1.93 6.43 -21.88
N VAL A 134 0.68 6.29 -21.43
CA VAL A 134 -0.47 6.43 -22.32
C VAL A 134 -0.80 7.92 -22.36
N GLU A 135 -0.33 8.61 -23.40
CA GLU A 135 -0.84 9.94 -23.72
C GLU A 135 -2.34 9.81 -24.02
N GLY A 136 -3.17 10.20 -23.06
CA GLY A 136 -4.62 10.27 -23.27
C GLY A 136 -4.92 11.42 -24.23
N GLU A 137 -5.12 11.12 -25.51
CA GLU A 137 -5.74 12.06 -26.43
C GLU A 137 -7.16 12.39 -25.93
N VAL A 138 -7.39 13.65 -25.57
CA VAL A 138 -8.72 14.17 -25.29
C VAL A 138 -9.45 14.28 -26.62
N LEU A 139 -10.24 13.25 -26.96
CA LEU A 139 -11.19 13.30 -28.06
C LEU A 139 -12.25 14.37 -27.76
N ARG A 140 -12.02 15.59 -28.27
CA ARG A 140 -13.07 16.60 -28.40
C ARG A 140 -14.11 16.06 -29.38
N ARG A 141 -15.29 15.75 -28.86
CA ARG A 141 -16.48 15.43 -29.65
C ARG A 141 -16.88 16.67 -30.44
N GLU A 142 -16.61 16.67 -31.74
CA GLU A 142 -17.24 17.63 -32.65
C GLU A 142 -18.68 17.17 -32.91
N ASP A 143 -19.64 17.93 -32.38
CA ASP A 143 -21.05 17.78 -32.73
C ASP A 143 -21.23 18.19 -34.19
N LYS A 144 -21.28 17.20 -35.07
CA LYS A 144 -21.65 17.40 -36.47
C LYS A 144 -23.17 17.50 -36.56
N ALA A 145 -23.67 18.73 -36.62
CA ALA A 145 -25.03 19.01 -37.07
C ALA A 145 -25.23 18.42 -38.48
N LEU A 146 -26.29 17.63 -38.64
CA LEU A 146 -26.74 17.11 -39.94
C LEU A 146 -28.00 17.87 -40.37
N PRO A 147 -28.21 18.03 -41.69
CA PRO A 147 -29.06 19.05 -42.32
C PRO A 147 -30.57 18.81 -42.16
#